data_AF-A0A534TTW2-F1
#
_entry.id   AF-A0A534TTW2-F1
#
_cell.length_a   1.000
_cell.length_b   1.000
_cell.length_c   1.000
_cell.angle_alpha   90.00
_cell.angle_beta   90.00
_cell.angle_gamma   90.00
#
_symmetry.space_group_name_H-M   'P 1'
#
loop_
_entity.id
_entity.type
_entity.pdbx_description
1 polymer ?
#
loop_
_entity_poly.entity_id
_entity_poly.type
_entity_poly.pdbx_seq_one_letter_code
_entity_poly.pdbx_strand_id
1 'polypeptide(L)'
;MDFGFTAEQEMLRDAARKFLASEYPAAVARAAMDSATAHDPARWRRLAALGWTAILVPEDHGGQSGGFLDMAVILEETGKALVPGPFVASAVLGTVAVRDAGTRGQQERWLPALA
;
A
#
# COMPACT_ATOMS: atom_id res chain seq x y z
N MET A 1 -2.76 -29.71 -4.23
CA MET A 1 -2.11 -28.52 -3.64
C MET A 1 -2.59 -27.34 -4.47
N ASP A 2 -3.22 -26.37 -3.83
CA ASP A 2 -3.75 -25.17 -4.47
C ASP A 2 -2.82 -24.00 -4.17
N PHE A 3 -2.42 -23.28 -5.21
CA PHE A 3 -1.52 -22.11 -5.14
C PHE A 3 -2.22 -20.84 -5.64
N GLY A 4 -3.51 -20.92 -5.96
CA GLY A 4 -4.32 -19.78 -6.35
C GLY A 4 -4.53 -18.82 -5.18
N PHE A 5 -4.90 -17.59 -5.53
CA PHE A 5 -5.39 -16.63 -4.55
C PHE A 5 -6.77 -17.05 -4.02
N THR A 6 -7.06 -16.63 -2.80
CA THR A 6 -8.43 -16.75 -2.26
C THR A 6 -9.38 -15.85 -3.05
N ALA A 7 -10.70 -16.09 -2.93
CA ALA A 7 -11.69 -15.24 -3.57
C ALA A 7 -11.58 -13.77 -3.11
N GLU A 8 -11.23 -13.54 -1.85
CA GLU A 8 -11.01 -12.20 -1.29
C GLU A 8 -9.79 -11.51 -1.91
N GLN A 9 -8.69 -12.24 -2.08
CA GLN A 9 -7.48 -11.75 -2.74
C GLN A 9 -7.72 -11.49 -4.23
N GLU A 10 -8.52 -12.31 -4.90
CA GLU A 10 -8.96 -12.07 -6.28
C GLU A 10 -9.78 -10.79 -6.40
N MET A 11 -10.74 -10.58 -5.50
CA MET A 11 -11.52 -9.34 -5.44
C MET A 11 -10.64 -8.12 -5.16
N LEU A 12 -9.65 -8.25 -4.27
CA LEU A 12 -8.68 -7.19 -3.98
C LEU A 12 -7.84 -6.86 -5.22
N ARG A 13 -7.37 -7.88 -5.95
CA ARG A 13 -6.59 -7.73 -7.18
C ARG A 13 -7.38 -6.98 -8.26
N ASP A 14 -8.62 -7.36 -8.49
CA ASP A 14 -9.47 -6.76 -9.51
C ASP A 14 -9.82 -5.30 -9.18
N ALA A 15 -10.13 -5.03 -7.90
CA ALA A 15 -10.36 -3.66 -7.42
C ALA A 15 -9.10 -2.79 -7.59
N ALA A 16 -7.93 -3.33 -7.22
CA ALA A 16 -6.67 -2.62 -7.35
C ALA A 16 -6.33 -2.30 -8.80
N ARG A 17 -6.44 -3.29 -9.69
CA ARG A 17 -6.22 -3.11 -11.13
C ARG A 17 -7.09 -2.01 -11.72
N LYS A 18 -8.40 -2.05 -11.42
CA LYS A 18 -9.36 -1.08 -11.95
C LYS A 18 -9.06 0.34 -11.49
N PHE A 19 -8.78 0.51 -10.20
CA PHE A 19 -8.44 1.82 -9.63
C PHE A 19 -7.14 2.36 -10.21
N LEU A 20 -6.09 1.54 -10.24
CA LEU A 20 -4.76 1.95 -10.68
C LEU A 20 -4.72 2.29 -12.17
N ALA A 21 -5.46 1.56 -13.02
CA ALA A 21 -5.59 1.89 -14.44
C ALA A 21 -6.18 3.29 -14.68
N SER A 22 -7.04 3.77 -13.77
CA SER A 22 -7.66 5.09 -13.84
C SER A 22 -6.78 6.18 -13.22
N GLU A 23 -6.22 5.94 -12.03
CA GLU A 23 -5.52 6.97 -11.24
C GLU A 23 -4.03 7.10 -11.56
N TYR A 24 -3.42 6.02 -12.04
CA TYR A 24 -2.00 5.90 -12.36
C TYR A 24 -1.78 5.42 -13.81
N PRO A 25 -2.29 6.13 -14.83
CA PRO A 25 -1.88 5.87 -16.21
C PRO A 25 -0.38 6.15 -16.38
N ALA A 26 0.25 5.56 -17.39
CA ALA A 26 1.70 5.66 -17.62
C ALA A 26 2.26 7.10 -17.67
N ALA A 27 1.44 8.09 -18.05
CA ALA A 27 1.81 9.50 -18.00
C ALA A 27 2.14 10.00 -16.58
N VAL A 28 1.51 9.44 -15.54
CA VAL A 28 1.78 9.78 -14.13
C VAL A 28 3.19 9.34 -13.74
N ALA A 29 3.57 8.11 -14.06
CA ALA A 29 4.92 7.61 -13.80
C ALA A 29 5.97 8.44 -14.53
N ARG A 30 5.73 8.80 -15.80
CA ARG A 30 6.64 9.67 -16.57
C ARG A 30 6.80 11.05 -15.93
N ALA A 31 5.69 11.71 -15.59
CA ALA A 31 5.74 13.03 -14.93
C ALA A 31 6.45 12.98 -13.57
N ALA A 32 6.33 11.85 -12.84
CA ALA A 32 7.00 11.67 -11.56
C ALA A 32 8.53 11.57 -11.70
N MET A 33 9.05 11.04 -12.81
CA MET A 33 10.51 10.95 -13.06
C MET A 33 11.17 12.33 -13.17
N ASP A 34 10.44 13.33 -13.67
CA ASP A 34 10.91 14.70 -13.79
C ASP A 34 10.66 15.53 -12.52
N SER A 35 9.98 14.95 -11.53
CA SER A 35 9.65 15.63 -10.27
C SER A 35 10.71 15.36 -9.21
N ALA A 36 10.93 16.33 -8.31
CA ALA A 36 11.91 16.19 -7.24
C ALA A 36 11.53 15.13 -6.18
N THR A 37 10.24 14.81 -6.03
CA THR A 37 9.74 13.95 -4.94
C THR A 37 9.14 12.63 -5.40
N ALA A 38 8.82 12.50 -6.70
CA ALA A 38 8.01 11.41 -7.26
C ALA A 38 6.70 11.16 -6.48
N HIS A 39 6.20 12.17 -5.76
CA HIS A 39 5.08 12.04 -4.83
C HIS A 39 4.04 13.12 -5.08
N ASP A 40 2.82 12.69 -5.40
CA ASP A 40 1.64 13.54 -5.47
C ASP A 40 0.75 13.28 -4.23
N PRO A 41 0.64 14.24 -3.30
CA PRO A 41 -0.15 14.08 -2.10
C PRO A 41 -1.65 13.84 -2.34
N ALA A 42 -2.21 14.34 -3.44
CA ALA A 42 -3.63 14.16 -3.75
C ALA A 42 -3.91 12.74 -4.23
N ARG A 43 -3.05 12.18 -5.10
CA ARG A 43 -3.12 10.77 -5.52
C ARG A 43 -2.85 9.82 -4.36
N TRP A 44 -1.87 10.16 -3.52
CA TRP A 44 -1.58 9.38 -2.32
C TRP A 44 -2.78 9.27 -1.38
N ARG A 45 -3.45 10.40 -1.08
CA ARG A 45 -4.66 10.38 -0.24
C ARG A 45 -5.77 9.51 -0.83
N ARG A 46 -5.97 9.52 -2.14
CA ARG A 46 -6.97 8.66 -2.79
C ARG A 46 -6.61 7.19 -2.70
N LEU A 47 -5.33 6.84 -2.85
CA LEU A 47 -4.86 5.47 -2.69
C LEU A 47 -4.98 5.00 -1.24
N ALA A 48 -4.55 5.82 -0.27
CA ALA A 48 -4.64 5.50 1.16
C ALA A 48 -6.10 5.33 1.63
N ALA A 49 -7.04 6.11 1.06
CA ALA A 49 -8.47 5.97 1.36
C ALA A 49 -9.07 4.61 0.97
N LEU A 50 -8.38 3.80 0.16
CA LEU A 50 -8.78 2.42 -0.14
C LEU A 50 -8.38 1.42 0.97
N GLY A 51 -7.63 1.89 1.99
CA GLY A 51 -7.15 1.09 3.12
C GLY A 51 -5.89 0.28 2.83
N TRP A 52 -5.34 0.32 1.61
CA TRP A 52 -4.21 -0.55 1.24
C TRP A 52 -2.93 -0.30 2.04
N THR A 53 -2.73 0.94 2.50
CA THR A 53 -1.61 1.32 3.37
C THR A 53 -1.70 0.69 4.76
N ALA A 54 -2.92 0.38 5.20
CA ALA A 54 -3.25 -0.17 6.50
C ALA A 54 -3.25 -1.71 6.57
N ILE A 55 -3.04 -2.41 5.44
CA ILE A 55 -3.14 -3.89 5.38
C ILE A 55 -2.25 -4.56 6.43
N LEU A 56 -0.98 -4.14 6.53
CA LEU A 56 -0.02 -4.76 7.46
C LEU A 56 -0.02 -4.14 8.86
N VAL A 57 -0.88 -3.16 9.11
CA VAL A 57 -1.03 -2.50 10.42
C VAL A 57 -1.99 -3.32 11.28
N PRO A 58 -1.71 -3.55 12.58
CA PRO A 58 -2.66 -4.19 13.48
C PRO A 58 -3.96 -3.40 13.67
N GLU A 59 -5.09 -4.08 13.83
CA GLU A 59 -6.42 -3.47 14.06
C GLU A 59 -6.45 -2.51 15.27
N ASP A 60 -5.75 -2.84 16.37
CA ASP A 60 -5.63 -1.99 17.56
C ASP A 60 -4.95 -0.62 17.29
N HIS A 61 -4.31 -0.49 16.12
CA HIS A 61 -3.70 0.74 15.62
C HIS A 61 -4.44 1.33 14.41
N GLY A 62 -5.68 0.92 14.15
CA GLY A 62 -6.50 1.39 13.02
C GLY A 62 -6.19 0.68 11.69
N GLY A 63 -5.49 -0.45 11.75
CA GLY A 63 -5.14 -1.27 10.60
C GLY A 63 -6.15 -2.35 10.24
N GLN A 64 -5.73 -3.31 9.41
CA GLN A 64 -6.55 -4.43 8.97
C GLN A 64 -6.01 -5.81 9.41
N SER A 65 -4.85 -5.86 10.08
CA SER A 65 -4.20 -7.12 10.50
C SER A 65 -4.04 -8.17 9.37
N GLY A 66 -3.93 -7.71 8.12
CA GLY A 66 -3.78 -8.55 6.93
C GLY A 66 -2.39 -9.17 6.81
N GLY A 67 -2.27 -10.15 5.91
CA GLY A 67 -1.04 -10.89 5.69
C GLY A 67 -0.15 -10.29 4.59
N PHE A 68 1.07 -10.82 4.50
CA PHE A 68 1.98 -10.48 3.40
C PHE A 68 1.46 -10.92 2.03
N LEU A 69 0.61 -11.95 1.97
CA LEU A 69 0.01 -12.38 0.70
C LEU A 69 -1.01 -11.35 0.18
N ASP A 70 -1.82 -10.77 1.08
CA ASP A 70 -2.76 -9.70 0.73
C ASP A 70 -2.01 -8.43 0.26
N MET A 71 -0.92 -8.09 0.96
CA MET A 71 -0.03 -7.00 0.52
C MET A 71 0.66 -7.32 -0.81
N ALA A 72 1.05 -8.57 -1.06
CA ALA A 72 1.68 -8.98 -2.30
C ALA A 72 0.76 -8.76 -3.52
N VAL A 73 -0.54 -9.02 -3.37
CA VAL A 73 -1.56 -8.72 -4.40
C VAL A 73 -1.55 -7.23 -4.76
N ILE A 74 -1.53 -6.34 -3.76
CA ILE A 74 -1.45 -4.89 -3.99
C ILE A 74 -0.11 -4.49 -4.61
N LEU A 75 1.00 -5.06 -4.13
CA LEU A 75 2.34 -4.78 -4.67
C LEU A 75 2.47 -5.18 -6.13
N GLU A 76 1.87 -6.30 -6.53
CA GLU A 76 1.89 -6.73 -7.93
C GLU A 76 1.15 -5.73 -8.83
N GLU A 77 -0.05 -5.29 -8.46
CA GLU A 77 -0.84 -4.36 -9.27
C GLU A 77 -0.25 -2.94 -9.24
N THR A 78 0.25 -2.47 -8.10
CA THR A 78 0.98 -1.18 -8.00
C THR A 78 2.28 -1.18 -8.81
N GLY A 79 2.99 -2.31 -8.85
CA GLY A 79 4.16 -2.52 -9.71
C GLY A 79 3.79 -2.47 -11.19
N LYS A 80 2.72 -3.18 -11.61
CA LYS A 80 2.21 -3.13 -13.00
C LYS A 80 1.85 -1.71 -13.45
N ALA A 81 1.27 -0.91 -12.56
CA ALA A 81 0.90 0.47 -12.83
C ALA A 81 2.06 1.47 -12.66
N LEU A 82 3.25 1.02 -12.25
CA LEU A 82 4.41 1.86 -11.97
C LEU A 82 4.08 3.00 -10.99
N VAL A 83 3.32 2.70 -9.93
CA VAL A 83 2.89 3.69 -8.94
C VAL A 83 4.11 4.38 -8.33
N PRO A 84 4.31 5.68 -8.58
CA PRO A 84 5.44 6.41 -8.01
C PRO A 84 5.15 6.78 -6.54
N GLY A 85 6.22 7.07 -5.80
CA GLY A 85 6.14 7.58 -4.44
C GLY A 85 6.35 6.48 -3.38
N PRO A 86 5.89 6.71 -2.14
CA PRO A 86 6.43 6.01 -0.99
C PRO A 86 5.72 4.71 -0.65
N PHE A 87 4.93 4.10 -1.55
CA PHE A 87 4.07 2.96 -1.16
C PHE A 87 4.87 1.82 -0.52
N VAL A 88 5.92 1.33 -1.18
CA VAL A 88 6.78 0.27 -0.63
C VAL A 88 7.54 0.74 0.62
N ALA A 89 8.13 1.94 0.56
CA ALA A 89 8.93 2.47 1.66
C ALA A 89 8.11 2.70 2.94
N SER A 90 6.86 3.16 2.80
CA SER A 90 5.97 3.50 3.89
C SER A 90 5.12 2.30 4.32
N ALA A 91 4.21 1.84 3.45
CA ALA A 91 3.19 0.84 3.78
C ALA A 91 3.76 -0.57 4.00
N VAL A 92 4.98 -0.83 3.54
CA VAL A 92 5.67 -2.11 3.72
C VAL A 92 6.86 -1.95 4.66
N LEU A 93 7.95 -1.31 4.21
CA LEU A 93 9.20 -1.30 4.97
C LEU A 93 9.07 -0.57 6.30
N GLY A 94 8.54 0.66 6.28
CA GLY A 94 8.31 1.48 7.48
C GLY A 94 7.32 0.82 8.44
N THR A 95 6.16 0.40 7.93
CA THR A 95 5.13 -0.29 8.72
C THR A 95 5.67 -1.55 9.39
N VAL A 96 6.32 -2.44 8.65
CA VAL A 96 6.87 -3.69 9.19
C VAL A 96 7.96 -3.41 10.22
N ALA A 97 8.86 -2.46 9.96
CA ALA A 97 9.92 -2.10 10.91
C ALA A 97 9.35 -1.59 12.25
N VAL A 98 8.34 -0.70 12.21
CA VAL A 98 7.70 -0.20 13.43
C VAL A 98 6.89 -1.30 14.12
N ARG A 99 6.13 -2.09 13.37
CA ARG A 99 5.29 -3.17 13.90
C ARG A 99 6.13 -4.23 14.62
N ASP A 100 7.22 -4.69 14.00
CA ASP A 100 7.95 -5.86 14.48
C ASP A 100 9.13 -5.50 15.40
N ALA A 101 9.71 -4.32 15.26
CA ALA A 101 10.90 -3.89 16.00
C ALA A 101 10.71 -2.57 16.78
N GLY A 102 9.58 -1.89 16.63
CA GLY A 102 9.29 -0.67 17.35
C GLY A 102 9.00 -0.92 18.82
N THR A 103 9.44 0.00 19.67
CA THR A 103 8.94 0.10 21.05
C THR A 103 7.44 0.40 21.06
N ARG A 104 6.77 0.09 22.16
CA ARG A 104 5.34 0.41 22.33
C ARG A 104 5.00 1.87 22.00
N GLY A 105 5.80 2.82 22.48
CA GLY A 105 5.59 4.25 22.18
C GLY A 105 5.80 4.62 20.70
N GLN A 106 6.67 3.90 19.98
CA GLN A 106 6.82 4.07 18.53
C GLN A 106 5.63 3.47 17.78
N GLN A 107 5.14 2.30 18.20
CA GLN A 107 3.97 1.67 17.62
C GLN A 107 2.72 2.54 17.78
N GLU A 108 2.42 2.98 19.01
CA GLU A 108 1.27 3.85 19.32
C GLU A 108 1.32 5.17 18.56
N ARG A 109 2.51 5.71 18.28
CA ARG A 109 2.67 6.96 17.53
C ARG A 109 2.55 6.79 16.02
N TRP A 110 3.21 5.78 15.46
CA TRP A 110 3.45 5.72 14.01
C TRP A 110 2.50 4.79 13.28
N LEU A 111 2.06 3.68 13.88
CA LEU A 111 1.19 2.73 13.18
C LEU A 111 -0.16 3.36 12.77
N PRO A 112 -0.83 4.18 13.60
CA PRO A 112 -2.05 4.87 13.18
C PRO A 112 -1.82 5.93 12.09
N ALA A 113 -0.61 6.49 11.99
CA ALA A 113 -0.25 7.46 10.95
C ALA A 113 0.18 6.80 9.64
N LEU A 114 0.53 5.51 9.67
CA LEU A 114 0.92 4.70 8.52
C LEU A 114 -0.26 3.92 7.92
N ALA A 115 -1.32 3.70 8.70
CA ALA A 115 -2.60 3.17 8.25
C ALA A 115 -3.26 4.13 7.25
#